data_AF-A0A6B0GF43-F1
#
_entry.id   AF-A0A6B0GF43-F1
#
_cell.length_a   1.000
_cell.length_b   1.000
_cell.length_c   1.000
_cell.angle_alpha   90.00
_cell.angle_beta   90.00
_cell.angle_gamma   90.00
#
_symmetry.space_group_name_H-M   'P 1'
#
loop_
_entity.id
_entity.type
_entity.pdbx_description
1 polymer ?
#
loop_
_entity_poly.entity_id
_entity_poly.type
_entity_poly.pdbx_seq_one_letter_code
_entity_poly.pdbx_strand_id
1 'polypeptide(L)'
;MQSDIATLGAELFTNFDYAASDADDRRTWRARTQSMLVLPETDTEGDATGLYHVFSQSGSNYLADPELDSCTCPDMAHNDPENGCKHIRRVSLAIDETSLPARTESTDDYWTEFDATTTNIAEQIENLNERIQQLGTLLDAGLVAKAELADE
;
A
#
# COMPACT_ATOMS: atom_id res chain seq x y z
N MET A 1 -11.13 7.16 28.98
CA MET A 1 -9.77 6.68 28.69
C MET A 1 -9.70 6.32 27.21
N GLN A 2 -9.91 7.33 26.37
CA GLN A 2 -9.68 7.29 24.93
C GLN A 2 -8.61 8.36 24.72
N SER A 3 -7.36 7.98 24.92
CA SER A 3 -6.22 8.86 24.66
C SER A 3 -5.70 8.51 23.27
N ASP A 4 -6.19 9.25 22.27
CA ASP A 4 -5.38 9.93 21.27
C ASP A 4 -4.19 9.16 20.65
N ILE A 5 -4.45 7.96 20.13
CA ILE A 5 -3.50 7.27 19.23
C ILE A 5 -3.30 8.10 17.94
N ALA A 6 -4.33 8.82 17.48
CA ALA A 6 -4.25 9.70 16.31
C ALA A 6 -3.28 10.89 16.49
N THR A 7 -3.17 11.42 17.71
CA THR A 7 -2.31 12.57 18.02
C THR A 7 -0.84 12.15 18.11
N LEU A 8 -0.55 10.97 18.66
CA LEU A 8 0.80 10.38 18.69
C LEU A 8 1.35 10.09 17.28
N GLY A 9 0.49 9.64 16.36
CA GLY A 9 0.86 9.47 14.96
C GLY A 9 1.25 10.78 14.29
N ALA A 10 0.43 11.83 14.46
CA ALA A 10 0.65 13.12 13.80
C ALA A 10 1.94 13.84 14.26
N GLU A 11 2.31 13.75 15.53
CA GLU A 11 3.50 14.43 16.06
C GLU A 11 4.84 13.75 15.68
N LEU A 12 4.83 12.44 15.40
CA LEU A 12 6.00 11.70 14.90
C LEU A 12 6.30 12.01 13.42
N PHE A 13 5.29 12.34 12.62
CA PHE A 13 5.48 12.57 11.17
C PHE A 13 5.97 13.98 10.83
N THR A 14 5.74 14.99 11.67
CA THR A 14 6.15 16.37 11.37
C THR A 14 7.59 16.71 11.74
N ASN A 15 8.27 15.88 12.53
CA ASN A 15 9.61 16.16 13.07
C ASN A 15 10.72 15.20 12.58
N PHE A 16 10.45 14.33 11.59
CA PHE A 16 11.52 13.52 11.01
C PHE A 16 12.40 14.39 10.09
N ASP A 17 13.56 14.83 10.60
CA ASP A 17 14.58 15.51 9.79
C ASP A 17 15.27 14.48 8.88
N TYR A 18 14.63 14.26 7.73
CA TYR A 18 15.09 13.32 6.72
C TYR A 18 16.53 13.60 6.25
N ALA A 19 16.96 14.88 6.26
CA ALA A 19 18.28 15.28 5.83
C ALA A 19 19.37 15.00 6.88
N ALA A 20 19.03 15.11 8.18
CA ALA A 20 19.94 14.80 9.28
C ALA A 20 19.92 13.32 9.71
N SER A 21 18.86 12.58 9.37
CA SER A 21 18.71 11.15 9.70
C SER A 21 19.74 10.26 8.98
N ASP A 22 20.12 9.15 9.60
CA ASP A 22 21.06 8.21 8.99
C ASP A 22 20.43 7.37 7.86
N ALA A 23 21.21 6.47 7.26
CA ALA A 23 20.72 5.66 6.14
C ALA A 23 19.65 4.64 6.56
N ASP A 24 19.67 4.21 7.82
CA ASP A 24 18.75 3.24 8.38
C ASP A 24 17.40 3.89 8.68
N ASP A 25 17.43 5.00 9.41
CA ASP A 25 16.25 5.81 9.73
C ASP A 25 15.49 6.19 8.45
N ARG A 26 16.19 6.58 7.39
CA ARG A 26 15.56 6.87 6.09
C ARG A 26 14.92 5.65 5.43
N ARG A 27 15.51 4.46 5.56
CA ARG A 27 14.92 3.22 5.03
C ARG A 27 13.66 2.85 5.79
N THR A 28 13.69 2.97 7.12
CA THR A 28 12.52 2.75 8.00
C THR A 28 11.42 3.76 7.69
N TRP A 29 11.76 5.03 7.53
CA TRP A 29 10.80 6.05 7.13
C TRP A 29 10.16 5.72 5.78
N ARG A 30 10.95 5.35 4.75
CA ARG A 30 10.42 4.95 3.44
C ARG A 30 9.55 3.69 3.52
N ALA A 31 9.90 2.74 4.38
CA ALA A 31 9.11 1.54 4.62
C ALA A 31 7.71 1.89 5.15
N ARG A 32 7.59 2.92 5.99
CA ARG A 32 6.31 3.39 6.54
C ARG A 32 5.52 4.30 5.61
N THR A 33 6.20 5.18 4.87
CA THR A 33 5.52 6.29 4.17
C THR A 33 5.30 6.08 2.68
N GLN A 34 6.08 5.22 2.02
CA GLN A 34 5.88 4.95 0.60
C GLN A 34 4.77 3.94 0.39
N SER A 35 3.90 4.21 -0.59
CA SER A 35 2.86 3.27 -1.01
C SER A 35 3.49 1.96 -1.48
N MET A 36 3.25 0.89 -0.72
CA MET A 36 3.72 -0.46 -1.01
C MET A 36 2.64 -1.47 -0.63
N LEU A 37 2.34 -2.37 -1.56
CA LEU A 37 1.46 -3.52 -1.34
C LEU A 37 2.34 -4.75 -1.05
N VAL A 38 2.00 -5.47 0.01
CA VAL A 38 2.67 -6.70 0.42
C VAL A 38 1.66 -7.83 0.30
N LEU A 39 2.01 -8.87 -0.46
CA LEU A 39 1.22 -10.09 -0.59
C LEU A 39 2.06 -11.29 -0.10
N PRO A 40 1.51 -12.16 0.76
CA PRO A 40 2.20 -13.39 1.17
C PRO A 40 2.20 -14.39 0.00
N GLU A 41 3.28 -15.15 -0.15
CA GLU A 41 3.28 -16.35 -0.97
C GLU A 41 2.68 -17.49 -0.14
N THR A 42 1.70 -18.19 -0.72
CA THR A 42 0.96 -19.27 -0.07
C THR A 42 1.39 -20.62 -0.65
N ASP A 43 1.57 -21.61 0.20
CA ASP A 43 1.83 -22.99 -0.23
C ASP A 43 0.55 -23.72 -0.69
N THR A 44 0.67 -25.03 -0.93
CA THR A 44 -0.47 -25.84 -1.39
C THR A 44 -1.50 -26.13 -0.30
N GLU A 45 -1.15 -25.92 0.97
CA GLU A 45 -2.01 -26.18 2.13
C GLU A 45 -2.77 -24.92 2.58
N GLY A 46 -2.39 -23.76 2.04
CA GLY A 46 -3.03 -22.48 2.36
C GLY A 46 -2.24 -21.66 3.37
N ASP A 47 -1.02 -22.05 3.70
CA ASP A 47 -0.18 -21.39 4.71
C ASP A 47 0.88 -20.49 4.05
N ALA A 48 1.27 -19.42 4.75
CA ALA A 48 2.27 -18.50 4.26
C ALA A 48 3.66 -19.17 4.27
N THR A 49 4.37 -19.12 3.15
CA THR A 49 5.70 -19.74 3.01
C THR A 49 6.80 -18.98 3.76
N GLY A 50 6.52 -17.73 4.17
CA GLY A 50 7.50 -16.78 4.69
C GLY A 50 8.16 -15.91 3.61
N LEU A 51 7.78 -16.10 2.35
CA LEU A 51 8.15 -15.23 1.23
C LEU A 51 7.03 -14.24 0.93
N TYR A 52 7.39 -13.01 0.61
CA TYR A 52 6.43 -11.93 0.39
C TYR A 52 6.74 -11.17 -0.90
N HIS A 53 5.72 -11.00 -1.73
CA HIS A 53 5.76 -10.11 -2.88
C HIS A 53 5.51 -8.67 -2.44
N VAL A 54 6.46 -7.79 -2.70
CA VAL A 54 6.38 -6.36 -2.38
C VAL A 54 6.30 -5.56 -3.67
N PHE A 55 5.12 -5.02 -3.96
CA PHE A 55 4.88 -4.11 -5.06
C PHE A 55 5.19 -2.69 -4.61
N SER A 56 6.23 -2.09 -5.21
CA SER A 56 6.68 -0.75 -4.90
C SER A 56 5.82 0.32 -5.58
N GLN A 57 5.89 1.55 -5.07
CA GLN A 57 5.32 2.73 -5.73
C GLN A 57 5.79 2.93 -7.18
N SER A 58 6.98 2.42 -7.54
CA SER A 58 7.50 2.47 -8.91
C SER A 58 6.89 1.42 -9.84
N GLY A 59 5.96 0.59 -9.35
CA GLY A 59 5.37 -0.53 -10.10
C GLY A 59 6.29 -1.75 -10.21
N SER A 60 7.36 -1.82 -9.43
CA SER A 60 8.28 -2.98 -9.42
C SER A 60 7.83 -3.99 -8.38
N ASN A 61 8.02 -5.29 -8.63
CA ASN A 61 7.78 -6.35 -7.67
C ASN A 61 9.12 -6.92 -7.19
N TYR A 62 9.26 -7.09 -5.87
CA TYR A 62 10.41 -7.73 -5.25
C TYR A 62 9.94 -8.84 -4.32
N LEU A 63 10.68 -9.96 -4.30
CA LEU A 63 10.46 -11.04 -3.35
C LEU A 63 11.32 -10.75 -2.12
N ALA A 64 10.71 -10.75 -0.94
CA ALA A 64 11.37 -10.51 0.34
C ALA A 64 11.18 -11.70 1.28
N ASP A 65 12.27 -12.10 1.93
CA ASP A 65 12.32 -13.08 3.01
C ASP A 65 12.90 -12.36 4.25
N PRO A 66 12.04 -11.92 5.20
CA PRO A 66 12.49 -11.23 6.40
C PRO A 66 13.29 -12.11 7.36
N GLU A 67 13.16 -13.44 7.30
CA GLU A 67 13.87 -14.34 8.20
C GLU A 67 15.31 -14.58 7.74
N LEU A 68 15.52 -14.61 6.42
CA LEU A 68 16.83 -14.75 5.82
C LEU A 68 17.51 -13.41 5.50
N ASP A 69 16.91 -12.29 5.92
CA ASP A 69 17.31 -10.93 5.56
C ASP A 69 17.57 -10.76 4.04
N SER A 70 16.75 -11.43 3.23
CA SER A 70 16.95 -11.50 1.78
C SER A 70 15.87 -10.74 1.03
N CYS A 71 16.26 -10.02 -0.02
CA CYS A 71 15.31 -9.37 -0.91
C CYS A 71 15.89 -9.27 -2.31
N THR A 72 15.05 -9.46 -3.33
CA THR A 72 15.48 -9.36 -4.74
C THR A 72 15.63 -7.90 -5.23
N CYS A 73 15.51 -6.92 -4.35
CA CYS A 73 15.61 -5.51 -4.73
C CYS A 73 17.07 -5.05 -4.96
N PRO A 74 17.29 -4.02 -5.79
CA PRO A 74 18.62 -3.48 -6.03
C PRO A 74 19.34 -2.97 -4.78
N ASP A 75 18.61 -2.45 -3.78
CA ASP A 75 19.21 -1.95 -2.53
C ASP A 75 19.86 -3.09 -1.74
N MET A 76 19.20 -4.26 -1.68
CA MET A 76 19.79 -5.44 -1.06
C MET A 76 20.95 -5.98 -1.89
N ALA A 77 20.76 -6.13 -3.20
CA ALA A 77 21.79 -6.69 -4.09
C ALA A 77 23.08 -5.87 -4.19
N HIS A 78 23.01 -4.54 -3.99
CA HIS A 78 24.17 -3.65 -4.15
C HIS A 78 24.70 -3.08 -2.85
N ASN A 79 23.85 -2.86 -1.85
CA ASN A 79 24.24 -2.20 -0.62
C ASN A 79 24.23 -3.11 0.60
N ASP A 80 23.58 -4.28 0.53
CA ASP A 80 23.49 -5.29 1.60
C ASP A 80 23.37 -4.67 3.01
N PRO A 81 22.33 -3.85 3.26
CA PRO A 81 22.21 -3.08 4.49
C PRO A 81 22.00 -4.00 5.70
N GLU A 82 22.76 -3.77 6.77
CA GLU A 82 22.77 -4.60 7.99
C GLU A 82 21.38 -4.86 8.60
N ASN A 83 20.48 -3.86 8.61
CA ASN A 83 19.11 -4.02 9.12
C ASN A 83 18.07 -4.20 7.98
N GLY A 84 18.49 -4.83 6.89
CA GLY A 84 17.63 -5.10 5.74
C GLY A 84 17.27 -3.87 4.90
N CYS A 85 16.75 -4.12 3.72
CA CYS A 85 16.27 -3.07 2.82
C CYS A 85 14.89 -2.57 3.27
N LYS A 86 14.41 -1.47 2.66
CA LYS A 86 13.07 -0.94 2.99
C LYS A 86 11.92 -1.94 2.79
N HIS A 87 12.08 -2.92 1.89
CA HIS A 87 11.02 -3.91 1.59
C HIS A 87 10.89 -4.93 2.70
N ILE A 88 12.01 -5.44 3.24
CA ILE A 88 12.01 -6.33 4.42
C ILE A 88 11.33 -5.62 5.58
N ARG A 89 11.72 -4.38 5.86
CA ARG A 89 11.10 -3.56 6.92
C ARG A 89 9.60 -3.35 6.70
N ARG A 90 9.18 -3.14 5.45
CA ARG A 90 7.74 -2.99 5.12
C ARG A 90 6.98 -4.28 5.40
N VAL A 91 7.56 -5.45 5.12
CA VAL A 91 6.97 -6.75 5.44
C VAL A 91 6.85 -6.92 6.95
N SER A 92 7.94 -6.70 7.71
CA SER A 92 7.90 -6.81 9.18
C SER A 92 6.83 -5.89 9.79
N LEU A 93 6.77 -4.63 9.35
CA LEU A 93 5.72 -3.70 9.78
C LEU A 93 4.32 -4.19 9.41
N ALA A 94 4.14 -4.81 8.24
CA ALA A 94 2.84 -5.34 7.85
C ALA A 94 2.43 -6.56 8.69
N ILE A 95 3.35 -7.46 9.00
CA ILE A 95 3.11 -8.59 9.91
C ILE A 95 2.73 -8.07 11.31
N ASP A 96 3.45 -7.06 11.82
CA ASP A 96 3.25 -6.55 13.18
C ASP A 96 2.00 -5.66 13.32
N GLU A 97 1.65 -4.88 12.28
CA GLU A 97 0.63 -3.82 12.36
C GLU A 97 -0.68 -4.16 11.62
N THR A 98 -0.73 -5.25 10.84
CA THR A 98 -1.90 -5.60 10.00
C THR A 98 -2.27 -7.09 10.09
N SER A 99 -3.27 -7.54 9.33
CA SER A 99 -3.68 -8.95 9.21
C SER A 99 -2.79 -9.79 8.26
N LEU A 100 -1.59 -9.32 7.93
CA LEU A 100 -0.67 -10.04 7.05
C LEU A 100 -0.12 -11.28 7.79
N PRO A 101 -0.31 -12.50 7.26
CA PRO A 101 0.12 -13.73 7.94
C PRO A 101 1.65 -13.85 7.98
N ALA A 102 2.17 -14.24 9.14
CA ALA A 102 3.57 -14.63 9.32
C ALA A 102 3.83 -16.02 8.71
N ARG A 103 5.11 -16.42 8.58
CA ARG A 103 5.47 -17.76 8.09
C ARG A 103 4.69 -18.85 8.84
N THR A 104 4.19 -19.85 8.13
CA THR A 104 3.38 -20.99 8.62
C THR A 104 2.01 -20.63 9.19
N GLU A 105 1.61 -19.36 9.17
CA GLU A 105 0.24 -18.98 9.50
C GLU A 105 -0.66 -19.18 8.28
N SER A 106 -1.90 -19.56 8.54
CA SER A 106 -2.91 -19.71 7.50
C SER A 106 -3.19 -18.37 6.82
N THR A 107 -3.34 -18.41 5.50
CA THR A 107 -3.63 -17.24 4.67
C THR A 107 -5.12 -17.10 4.33
N ASP A 108 -5.98 -18.00 4.80
CA ASP A 108 -7.41 -18.06 4.44
C ASP A 108 -8.15 -16.77 4.81
N ASP A 109 -7.97 -16.28 6.04
CA ASP A 109 -8.58 -15.04 6.52
C ASP A 109 -8.09 -13.83 5.72
N TYR A 110 -6.79 -13.79 5.45
CA TYR A 110 -6.16 -12.74 4.66
C TYR A 110 -6.72 -12.68 3.24
N TRP A 111 -6.80 -13.82 2.54
CA TRP A 111 -7.32 -13.86 1.18
C TRP A 111 -8.82 -13.58 1.12
N THR A 112 -9.58 -14.02 2.13
CA THR A 112 -11.00 -13.68 2.25
C THR A 112 -11.21 -12.17 2.39
N GLU A 113 -10.43 -11.51 3.26
CA GLU A 113 -10.48 -10.05 3.44
C GLU A 113 -10.01 -9.31 2.17
N PHE A 114 -8.98 -9.83 1.51
CA PHE A 114 -8.46 -9.28 0.25
C PHE A 114 -9.51 -9.36 -0.87
N ASP A 115 -10.18 -10.50 -1.04
CA ASP A 115 -11.23 -10.69 -2.04
C ASP A 115 -12.44 -9.78 -1.79
N ALA A 116 -12.84 -9.63 -0.53
CA ALA A 116 -13.88 -8.68 -0.15
C ALA A 116 -13.48 -7.23 -0.48
N THR A 117 -12.23 -6.87 -0.18
CA THR A 117 -11.69 -5.53 -0.46
C THR A 117 -11.63 -5.25 -1.95
N THR A 118 -11.12 -6.18 -2.75
CA THR A 118 -11.02 -6.02 -4.22
C THR A 118 -12.40 -5.94 -4.87
N THR A 119 -13.37 -6.72 -4.41
CA THR A 119 -14.77 -6.63 -4.84
C THR A 119 -15.35 -5.24 -4.54
N ASN A 120 -15.16 -4.75 -3.32
CA ASN A 120 -15.65 -3.43 -2.93
C ASN A 120 -15.01 -2.30 -3.75
N ILE A 121 -13.71 -2.39 -4.03
CA ILE A 121 -13.01 -1.43 -4.90
C ILE A 121 -13.58 -1.46 -6.31
N ALA A 122 -13.86 -2.64 -6.87
CA ALA A 122 -14.46 -2.77 -8.20
C ALA A 122 -15.84 -2.10 -8.28
N GLU A 123 -16.69 -2.31 -7.27
CA GLU A 123 -18.00 -1.64 -7.17
C GLU A 123 -17.86 -0.11 -7.04
N GLN A 124 -16.91 0.37 -6.24
CA GLN A 124 -16.64 1.80 -6.11
C GLN A 124 -16.20 2.42 -7.45
N ILE A 125 -15.36 1.71 -8.22
CA ILE A 125 -14.93 2.17 -9.56
C ILE A 125 -16.13 2.28 -10.50
N GLU A 126 -17.03 1.29 -10.51
CA GLU A 126 -18.24 1.33 -11.32
C GLU A 126 -19.13 2.52 -10.94
N ASN A 127 -19.38 2.72 -9.64
CA ASN A 127 -20.17 3.85 -9.15
C ASN A 127 -19.56 5.21 -9.56
N LEU A 128 -18.24 5.35 -9.43
CA LEU A 128 -17.54 6.57 -9.83
C LEU A 128 -17.65 6.81 -11.34
N ASN A 129 -17.57 5.77 -12.16
CA ASN A 129 -17.73 5.87 -13.61
C ASN A 129 -19.14 6.32 -13.99
N GLU A 130 -20.18 5.78 -13.35
CA GLU A 130 -21.57 6.23 -13.57
C GLU A 130 -21.74 7.71 -13.21
N ARG A 131 -21.16 8.15 -12.08
CA ARG A 131 -21.21 9.56 -11.66
C ARG A 131 -20.47 10.47 -12.64
N ILE A 132 -19.32 10.04 -13.15
CA ILE A 132 -18.58 10.78 -14.19
C ILE A 132 -19.45 10.92 -15.44
N GLN A 133 -20.13 9.87 -15.89
CA GLN A 133 -21.03 9.93 -17.04
C GLN A 133 -22.20 10.90 -16.81
N GLN A 134 -22.87 10.82 -15.65
CA GLN A 134 -23.96 11.73 -15.30
C GLN A 134 -23.52 13.20 -15.27
N LEU A 135 -22.34 13.49 -14.72
CA LEU A 135 -21.79 14.85 -14.74
C LEU A 135 -21.50 15.32 -16.17
N GLY A 136 -21.00 14.42 -17.03
CA GLY A 136 -20.80 14.70 -18.45
C GLY A 136 -22.10 15.10 -19.15
N THR A 137 -23.18 14.33 -18.98
CA THR A 137 -24.47 14.64 -19.61
C THR A 137 -25.07 15.96 -19.14
N LEU A 138 -24.91 16.30 -17.85
CA LEU A 138 -25.35 17.60 -17.31
C LEU A 138 -24.53 18.76 -17.87
N LEU A 139 -23.22 18.58 -18.02
CA LEU A 139 -22.35 19.59 -18.62
C LEU A 139 -22.75 19.85 -20.07
N ASP A 140 -22.97 18.79 -20.85
CA ASP A 140 -23.40 18.88 -22.24
C ASP A 140 -24.76 19.58 -22.37
N ALA A 141 -25.73 19.21 -21.53
CA ALA A 141 -27.05 19.87 -21.50
C ALA A 141 -26.95 21.36 -21.14
N GLY A 142 -26.12 21.72 -20.18
CA GLY A 142 -25.88 23.11 -19.79
C GLY A 142 -25.19 23.92 -20.90
N LEU A 143 -24.27 23.31 -21.65
CA LEU A 143 -23.62 23.92 -22.81
C LEU A 143 -24.62 24.19 -23.94
N VAL A 144 -25.54 23.24 -24.22
CA VAL A 144 -26.61 23.42 -25.21
C VAL A 144 -27.54 24.57 -24.80
N ALA A 145 -28.03 24.57 -23.56
CA ALA A 145 -28.91 25.62 -23.07
C ALA A 145 -28.25 27.02 -23.11
N LYS A 146 -26.94 27.09 -22.86
CA LYS A 146 -26.19 28.36 -22.96
C LYS A 146 -26.04 28.84 -24.40
N ALA A 147 -25.90 27.93 -25.37
CA ALA A 147 -25.81 28.28 -26.79
C ALA A 147 -27.16 28.82 -27.30
N GLU A 148 -28.27 28.18 -26.92
CA GLU A 148 -29.63 28.64 -27.29
C GLU A 148 -29.93 30.06 -26.77
N LEU A 149 -29.51 30.37 -25.53
CA LEU A 149 -29.65 31.71 -24.94
C LEU A 149 -28.75 32.79 -25.57
N ALA A 150 -27.72 32.41 -26.33
CA ALA A 150 -26.80 33.35 -26.98
C ALA A 150 -27.24 33.72 -28.41
N ASP A 151 -28.18 32.97 -28.98
CA ASP A 151 -28.75 33.19 -30.33
C ASP A 151 -30.06 34.02 -30.29
N GLU A 152 -30.56 34.41 -29.10
CA GLU A 152 -31.68 35.36 -28.88
C GLU A 152 -31.19 36.80 -28.61
#